data_AF-A0A7M3XR13-F1
#
_entry.id   AF-A0A7M3XR13-F1
#
_cell.length_a   1.000
_cell.length_b   1.000
_cell.length_c   1.000
_cell.angle_alpha   90.00
_cell.angle_beta   90.00
_cell.angle_gamma   90.00
#
_symmetry.space_group_name_H-M   'P 1'
#
loop_
_entity.id
_entity.type
_entity.pdbx_description
1 polymer ?
#
loop_
_entity_poly.entity_id
_entity_poly.type
_entity_poly.pdbx_seq_one_letter_code
_entity_poly.pdbx_strand_id
1 'polypeptide(L)' 'NFIRFWKAIEIHIGEPVTFGEWLISDDGGDFNKRQLEMLSSVDEHGRSSIMKSLYRKFTDQLMGTIEEMGAP' A
#
# COMPACT_ATOMS: atom_id res chain seq x y z
N ASN A 1 26.36 25.70 -30.85
CA ASN A 1 25.59 25.47 -29.60
C ASN A 1 24.20 25.00 -30.01
N PHE A 2 23.84 23.73 -29.82
CA PHE A 2 22.57 23.15 -30.28
C PHE A 2 21.57 23.13 -29.12
N ILE A 3 20.45 23.84 -29.25
CA ILE A 3 19.38 23.85 -28.25
C ILE A 3 18.58 22.56 -28.43
N ARG A 4 18.47 21.73 -27.38
CA ARG A 4 17.59 20.55 -27.37
C ARG A 4 16.20 20.98 -26.92
N PHE A 5 15.18 20.67 -27.73
CA PHE A 5 13.77 20.99 -27.46
C PHE A 5 13.02 19.90 -26.65
N TRP A 6 13.75 18.90 -26.18
CA TRP A 6 13.18 17.77 -25.42
C TRP A 6 13.97 17.56 -24.13
N LYS A 7 13.23 17.43 -23.02
CA LYS A 7 13.73 17.07 -21.71
C LYS A 7 13.52 15.56 -21.53
N ALA A 8 14.53 14.85 -21.03
CA ALA A 8 14.35 13.45 -20.66
C ALA A 8 13.33 13.34 -19.52
N ILE A 9 12.42 12.37 -19.61
CA ILE A 9 11.47 12.03 -18.57
C ILE A 9 12.00 10.76 -17.88
N GLU A 10 12.15 10.82 -16.56
CA GLU A 10 12.44 9.66 -15.74
C GLU A 10 11.10 9.04 -15.31
N ILE A 11 10.93 7.74 -15.55
CA ILE A 11 9.72 7.00 -15.22
C ILE A 11 10.11 5.93 -14.21
N HIS A 12 9.55 6.00 -13.01
CA HIS A 12 9.63 4.93 -12.02
C HIS A 12 8.40 4.04 -12.17
N ILE A 13 8.61 2.73 -12.33
CA ILE A 13 7.54 1.72 -12.34
C ILE A 13 7.73 0.86 -11.09
N GLY A 14 6.77 0.93 -10.17
CA GLY A 14 6.76 0.11 -8.97
C GLY A 14 6.21 -1.29 -9.24
N GLU A 15 6.49 -2.22 -8.33
CA GLU A 15 5.85 -3.54 -8.35
C GLU A 15 4.43 -3.45 -7.75
N PRO A 16 3.42 -4.04 -8.41
CA PRO A 16 2.07 -4.05 -7.86
C PRO A 16 2.00 -4.92 -6.61
N VAL A 17 1.33 -4.43 -5.56
CA VAL A 17 1.11 -5.16 -4.31
C VAL A 17 -0.39 -5.26 -4.04
N THR A 18 -0.87 -6.47 -3.78
CA THR A 18 -2.25 -6.69 -3.34
C THR A 18 -2.40 -6.41 -1.84
N PHE A 19 -3.61 -6.10 -1.40
CA PHE A 19 -3.87 -5.92 0.05
C PHE A 19 -3.49 -7.16 0.87
N GLY A 20 -3.69 -8.37 0.34
CA GLY A 20 -3.35 -9.61 1.03
C GLY A 20 -1.85 -9.78 1.23
N GLU A 21 -1.05 -9.50 0.20
CA GLU A 21 0.42 -9.51 0.27
C GLU A 21 0.93 -8.44 1.22
N TRP A 22 0.39 -7.21 1.12
CA TRP A 22 0.71 -6.13 2.03
C TRP A 22 0.38 -6.50 3.48
N LEU A 23 -0.78 -7.11 3.73
CA LEU A 23 -1.26 -7.43 5.07
C LEU A 23 -0.31 -8.37 5.82
N ILE A 24 0.26 -9.35 5.13
CA ILE A 24 1.18 -10.34 5.72
C ILE A 24 2.66 -9.94 5.64
N SER A 25 2.98 -8.84 4.96
CA SER A 25 4.36 -8.36 4.81
C SER A 25 4.83 -7.64 6.07
N ASP A 26 6.07 -7.90 6.47
CA ASP A 26 6.75 -7.21 7.58
C ASP A 26 6.85 -5.68 7.34
N ASP A 27 6.99 -5.27 6.07
CA ASP A 27 7.04 -3.86 5.65
C ASP A 27 5.64 -3.26 5.39
N GLY A 28 4.58 -4.01 5.69
CA GLY A 28 3.19 -3.61 5.44
C GLY A 28 2.33 -3.71 6.70
N GLY A 29 1.32 -4.58 6.63
CA GLY A 29 0.39 -4.79 7.73
C GLY A 29 0.99 -5.54 8.92
N ASP A 30 2.05 -6.34 8.70
CA ASP A 30 2.70 -7.19 9.70
C ASP A 30 1.70 -8.10 10.44
N PHE A 31 0.80 -8.73 9.70
CA PHE A 31 -0.14 -9.72 10.26
C PHE A 31 0.44 -11.12 10.21
N ASN A 32 0.60 -11.70 11.39
CA ASN A 32 0.84 -13.12 11.53
C ASN A 32 -0.47 -13.94 11.52
N LYS A 33 -0.31 -15.26 11.43
CA LYS A 33 -1.43 -16.23 11.39
C LYS A 33 -2.42 -16.05 12.55
N ARG A 34 -1.94 -15.80 13.77
CA ARG A 34 -2.79 -15.63 14.95
C ARG A 34 -3.66 -14.37 14.83
N GLN A 35 -3.11 -13.27 14.33
CA GLN A 35 -3.88 -12.05 14.10
C GLN A 35 -4.94 -12.23 13.02
N LEU A 36 -4.65 -13.00 11.97
CA LEU A 36 -5.62 -13.35 10.92
C LEU A 36 -6.77 -14.23 11.46
N GLU A 37 -6.44 -15.20 12.32
CA GLU A 37 -7.44 -16.04 13.00
C GLU A 37 -8.32 -15.19 13.92
N MET A 38 -7.72 -14.28 14.69
CA MET A 38 -8.47 -13.34 15.53
C MET A 38 -9.41 -12.48 14.69
N LEU A 39 -8.91 -11.88 13.60
CA LEU A 39 -9.71 -11.04 12.69
C LEU A 39 -10.91 -11.80 12.11
N SER A 40 -10.73 -13.08 11.80
CA SER A 40 -11.79 -13.95 11.29
C SER A 40 -12.83 -14.29 12.36
N SER A 41 -12.44 -14.30 13.64
CA SER A 41 -13.30 -14.61 14.78
C SER A 41 -14.09 -13.43 15.35
N VAL A 42 -13.75 -12.18 14.96
CA VAL A 42 -14.50 -10.98 15.37
C VAL A 42 -15.89 -10.98 14.72
N ASP A 43 -16.88 -10.45 15.44
CA ASP A 43 -18.21 -10.18 14.89
C ASP A 43 -18.15 -9.24 13.69
N GLU A 44 -19.23 -9.21 12.90
CA GLU A 44 -19.27 -8.45 11.65
C GLU A 44 -18.99 -6.95 11.83
N HIS A 45 -19.54 -6.32 12.87
CA HIS A 45 -19.35 -4.89 13.11
C HIS A 45 -17.91 -4.59 13.53
N GLY A 46 -17.36 -5.40 14.44
CA GLY A 46 -15.96 -5.28 14.86
C GLY A 46 -15.00 -5.51 13.69
N ARG A 47 -15.21 -6.56 12.90
CA ARG A 47 -14.41 -6.87 11.71
C ARG A 47 -14.48 -5.75 10.67
N SER A 48 -15.66 -5.18 10.42
CA SER A 48 -15.82 -4.04 9.50
C SER A 48 -15.02 -2.82 9.96
N SER A 49 -15.04 -2.51 11.26
CA SER A 49 -14.26 -1.41 11.84
C SER A 49 -12.76 -1.62 11.67
N ILE A 50 -12.27 -2.83 11.98
CA ILE A 50 -10.84 -3.19 11.82
C ILE A 50 -10.43 -3.11 10.35
N MET A 51 -11.21 -3.70 9.44
CA MET A 51 -10.91 -3.69 8.01
C MET A 51 -10.87 -2.26 7.45
N LYS A 52 -11.76 -1.35 7.87
CA LYS A 52 -11.69 0.07 7.46
C LYS A 52 -10.37 0.72 7.85
N SER A 53 -9.87 0.44 9.06
CA SER A 53 -8.57 0.96 9.50
C SER A 53 -7.42 0.37 8.68
N LEU A 54 -7.45 -0.94 8.40
CA LEU A 54 -6.43 -1.60 7.58
C LEU A 54 -6.40 -1.08 6.15
N TYR A 55 -7.56 -0.90 5.52
CA TYR A 55 -7.64 -0.32 4.18
C TYR A 55 -7.12 1.11 4.14
N ARG A 56 -7.39 1.92 5.17
CA ARG A 56 -6.82 3.28 5.27
C ARG A 56 -5.29 3.22 5.28
N LYS A 57 -4.70 2.40 6.16
CA LYS A 57 -3.24 2.24 6.24
C LYS A 57 -2.63 1.78 4.92
N PHE A 58 -3.24 0.78 4.28
CA PHE A 58 -2.79 0.29 2.98
C PHE A 58 -2.80 1.40 1.92
N THR A 59 -3.90 2.15 1.83
CA THR A 59 -3.99 3.27 0.88
C THR A 59 -3.02 4.39 1.20
N ASP A 60 -2.84 4.74 2.47
CA ASP A 60 -1.92 5.80 2.87
C ASP A 60 -0.47 5.44 2.51
N GLN A 61 -0.05 4.19 2.75
CA GLN A 61 1.28 3.71 2.35
C GLN A 61 1.42 3.65 0.83
N LEU A 62 0.41 3.16 0.11
CA LEU A 62 0.41 3.13 -1.36
C LEU A 62 0.57 4.53 -1.94
N MET A 63 -0.14 5.53 -1.39
CA MET A 63 -0.02 6.92 -1.81
C MET A 63 1.35 7.48 -1.50
N GLY A 64 1.93 7.19 -0.33
CA GLY A 64 3.30 7.57 0.00
C GLY A 64 4.32 7.02 -1.00
N THR A 65 4.21 5.74 -1.38
CA THR A 65 5.07 5.16 -2.43
C THR A 65 4.89 5.87 -3.78
N ILE A 66 3.66 6.22 -4.15
CA ILE A 66 3.37 6.95 -5.38
C ILE A 66 3.97 8.36 -5.36
N GLU A 67 3.90 9.06 -4.23
CA GLU A 67 4.55 10.36 -4.01
C GLU A 67 6.08 10.26 -4.12
N GLU A 68 6.70 9.26 -3.48
CA GLU A 68 8.15 9.00 -3.58
C GLU A 68 8.61 8.70 -5.01
N MET A 69 7.73 8.12 -5.83
CA MET A 69 7.96 7.88 -7.25
C MET A 69 7.80 9.13 -8.13
N GLY A 70 7.52 10.29 -7.54
CA GLY A 70 7.45 11.57 -8.23
C GLY A 70 6.05 11.97 -8.68
N ALA A 71 5.00 11.39 -8.08
CA ALA A 71 3.64 11.90 -8.27
C ALA A 71 3.47 13.29 -7.63
N PRO A 72 2.68 14.18 -8.26
CA PRO A 72 2.46 15.56 -7.80
C PRO A 72 1.56 15.67 -6.57
#